data_AF-A0A1L3J3W8-F1
#
_entry.id   AF-A0A1L3J3W8-F1
#
_cell.length_a   1.000
_cell.length_b   1.000
_cell.length_c   1.000
_cell.angle_alpha   90.00
_cell.angle_beta   90.00
_cell.angle_gamma   90.00
#
_symmetry.space_group_name_H-M   'P 1'
#
loop_
_entity.id
_entity.type
_entity.pdbx_description
1 polymer ?
#
loop_
_entity_poly.entity_id
_entity_poly.type
_entity_poly.pdbx_seq_one_letter_code
_entity_poly.pdbx_strand_id
1 'polypeptide(L)'
;MELTYYILTGIIVVCSLLPFVTDQHWAFRVWEFGRIQLLFLQLVVLGLAFLLIEEQDAIFWVLQALLMALIIYNIIILVPYTTLYKRNKTSEVKKHSRSISILSANVYQFNTNYHELLELIAEVDPDVVLTMESNKDWEQAMKGLEQDYPNFKKVGLENTYGMHFYTRLKTRKLKVNYFTADDLPSIEAELETEGGSKFTLFGVHPPPPSPTEEDNSKERDAELLSVARKVQETKGPVVVVGDFNNVAWAKSSILFRKTSELIDPRIGRGFVSTFHASYRLLRFPIDLFFHTTDIFIEEFKTLRHISSDHLPLFSKFYINYSEDIQEEEIESLEEGQHEEVDEMIEEGIKEESDRPEIATE
;
A
#
# COMPACT_ATOMS: atom_id res chain seq x y z
N MET A 1 -13.54 0.22 38.67
CA MET A 1 -14.06 0.32 37.29
C MET A 1 -13.64 1.66 36.69
N GLU A 2 -13.87 2.77 37.37
CA GLU A 2 -13.44 4.11 36.92
C GLU A 2 -11.93 4.22 36.65
N LEU A 3 -11.07 3.81 37.59
CA LEU A 3 -9.61 3.84 37.37
C LEU A 3 -9.18 3.07 36.11
N THR A 4 -9.77 1.89 35.89
CA THR A 4 -9.52 1.07 34.69
C THR A 4 -9.95 1.79 33.42
N TYR A 5 -11.11 2.47 33.44
CA TYR A 5 -11.60 3.29 32.33
C TYR A 5 -10.61 4.41 31.99
N TYR A 6 -10.16 5.16 32.98
CA TYR A 6 -9.21 6.26 32.76
C TYR A 6 -7.85 5.78 32.25
N ILE A 7 -7.34 4.64 32.76
CA ILE A 7 -6.10 4.05 32.26
C ILE A 7 -6.26 3.63 30.80
N LEU A 8 -7.31 2.89 30.46
CA LEU A 8 -7.55 2.43 29.09
C LEU A 8 -7.72 3.61 28.13
N THR A 9 -8.49 4.62 28.53
CA THR A 9 -8.71 5.85 27.75
C THR A 9 -7.42 6.61 27.55
N GLY A 10 -6.60 6.75 28.61
CA GLY A 10 -5.29 7.37 28.53
C GLY A 10 -4.36 6.67 27.54
N ILE A 11 -4.32 5.34 27.55
CA ILE A 11 -3.54 4.55 26.59
C ILE A 11 -4.03 4.82 25.16
N ILE A 12 -5.34 4.73 24.91
CA ILE A 12 -5.92 4.97 23.56
C ILE A 12 -5.58 6.39 23.06
N VAL A 13 -5.68 7.40 23.94
CA VAL A 13 -5.33 8.78 23.61
C VAL A 13 -3.84 8.88 23.25
N VAL A 14 -2.94 8.34 24.07
CA VAL A 14 -1.49 8.36 23.81
C VAL A 14 -1.18 7.68 22.48
N CYS A 15 -1.70 6.49 22.25
CA CYS A 15 -1.54 5.75 20.99
C CYS A 15 -2.04 6.55 19.77
N SER A 16 -3.10 7.33 19.93
CA SER A 16 -3.64 8.18 18.85
C SER A 16 -2.80 9.43 18.59
N LEU A 17 -2.03 9.89 19.59
CA LEU A 17 -1.17 11.07 19.51
C LEU A 17 0.25 10.74 19.04
N LEU A 18 0.73 9.51 19.22
CA LEU A 18 2.09 9.11 18.84
C LEU A 18 2.44 9.37 17.36
N PRO A 19 1.54 9.13 16.38
CA PRO A 19 1.83 9.45 14.97
C PRO A 19 2.11 10.92 14.65
N PHE A 20 1.73 11.85 15.53
CA PHE A 20 1.96 13.30 15.33
C PHE A 20 3.39 13.73 15.64
N VAL A 21 4.15 12.92 16.37
CA VAL A 21 5.60 13.10 16.51
C VAL A 21 6.20 12.96 15.11
N THR A 22 7.23 13.72 14.72
CA THR A 22 7.81 13.63 13.36
C THR A 22 8.85 12.53 13.21
N ASP A 23 9.23 11.90 14.31
CA ASP A 23 10.23 10.83 14.38
C ASP A 23 9.80 9.60 13.56
N GLN A 24 10.75 9.07 12.77
CA GLN A 24 10.56 7.94 11.85
C GLN A 24 10.75 6.57 12.52
N HIS A 25 11.10 6.53 13.81
CA HIS A 25 11.20 5.28 14.56
C HIS A 25 9.85 4.53 14.57
N TRP A 26 9.90 3.21 14.39
CA TRP A 26 8.71 2.35 14.19
C TRP A 26 7.64 2.53 15.29
N ALA A 27 8.06 2.75 16.54
CA ALA A 27 7.18 2.92 17.69
C ALA A 27 6.18 4.10 17.56
N PHE A 28 6.53 5.14 16.80
CA PHE A 28 5.63 6.25 16.50
C PHE A 28 4.75 5.96 15.28
N ARG A 29 5.30 5.27 14.27
CA ARG A 29 4.62 4.97 12.99
C ARG A 29 3.58 3.86 13.09
N VAL A 30 3.79 2.85 13.95
CA VAL A 30 2.94 1.65 14.05
C VAL A 30 1.45 1.97 14.29
N TRP A 31 1.16 3.08 14.97
CA TRP A 31 -0.21 3.50 15.28
C TRP A 31 -0.96 4.07 14.08
N GLU A 32 -0.27 4.41 12.98
CA GLU A 32 -0.91 4.78 11.71
C GLU A 32 -1.64 3.57 11.09
N PHE A 33 -1.11 2.36 11.23
CA PHE A 33 -1.74 1.12 10.76
C PHE A 33 -3.02 0.82 11.55
N GLY A 34 -2.99 1.03 12.86
CA GLY A 34 -4.07 0.74 13.79
C GLY A 34 -5.23 1.75 13.83
N ARG A 35 -5.29 2.74 12.92
CA ARG A 35 -6.28 3.83 12.99
C ARG A 35 -7.74 3.34 12.98
N ILE A 36 -8.05 2.29 12.23
CA ILE A 36 -9.40 1.71 12.18
C ILE A 36 -9.77 1.13 13.55
N GLN A 37 -8.85 0.38 14.16
CA GLN A 37 -9.03 -0.23 15.48
C GLN A 37 -9.09 0.84 16.57
N LEU A 38 -8.24 1.87 16.50
CA LEU A 38 -8.26 3.01 17.40
C LEU A 38 -9.59 3.76 17.32
N LEU A 39 -10.10 4.04 16.12
CA LEU A 39 -11.42 4.68 15.96
C LEU A 39 -12.53 3.86 16.63
N PHE A 40 -12.54 2.54 16.43
CA PHE A 40 -13.52 1.66 17.08
C PHE A 40 -13.38 1.70 18.61
N LEU A 41 -12.17 1.55 19.13
CA LEU A 41 -11.91 1.58 20.57
C LEU A 41 -12.29 2.94 21.18
N GLN A 42 -11.98 4.04 20.50
CA GLN A 42 -12.36 5.40 20.89
C GLN A 42 -13.88 5.54 21.00
N LEU A 43 -14.65 5.06 20.01
CA LEU A 43 -16.12 5.07 20.05
C LEU A 43 -16.67 4.24 21.22
N VAL A 44 -16.07 3.07 21.49
CA VAL A 44 -16.46 2.21 22.60
C VAL A 44 -16.20 2.90 23.95
N VAL A 45 -15.00 3.44 24.18
CA VAL A 45 -14.70 4.11 25.45
C VAL A 45 -15.46 5.43 25.61
N LEU A 46 -15.76 6.16 24.53
CA LEU A 46 -16.63 7.33 24.58
C LEU A 46 -18.03 6.94 25.08
N GLY A 47 -18.59 5.84 24.58
CA GLY A 47 -19.91 5.34 25.01
C GLY A 47 -19.92 4.78 26.43
N LEU A 48 -18.90 3.99 26.79
CA LEU A 48 -18.77 3.40 28.13
C LEU A 48 -18.56 4.46 29.22
N ALA A 49 -18.01 5.63 28.88
CA ALA A 49 -17.81 6.74 29.81
C ALA A 49 -19.08 7.08 30.60
N PHE A 50 -20.21 7.20 29.89
CA PHE A 50 -21.50 7.59 30.46
C PHE A 50 -22.21 6.48 31.25
N LEU A 51 -21.71 5.24 31.16
CA LEU A 51 -22.26 4.09 31.89
C LEU A 51 -21.43 3.76 33.14
N LEU A 52 -20.13 4.01 33.10
CA LEU A 52 -19.18 3.55 34.11
C LEU A 52 -18.71 4.65 35.06
N ILE A 53 -18.84 5.93 34.68
CA ILE A 53 -18.40 7.08 35.48
C ILE A 53 -19.62 7.80 36.05
N GLU A 54 -19.77 7.79 37.38
CA GLU A 54 -20.88 8.45 38.06
C GLU A 54 -20.63 9.95 38.24
N GLU A 55 -19.40 10.33 38.62
CA GLU A 55 -19.01 11.72 38.83
C GLU A 55 -18.34 12.31 37.58
N GLN A 56 -19.06 13.21 36.88
CA GLN A 56 -18.61 13.85 35.64
C GLN A 56 -17.90 15.18 35.95
N ASP A 57 -16.72 15.08 36.55
CA ASP A 57 -15.88 16.22 36.90
C ASP A 57 -15.21 16.89 35.67
N ALA A 58 -14.37 17.89 35.91
CA ALA A 58 -13.69 18.61 34.83
C ALA A 58 -12.75 17.69 34.02
N ILE A 59 -12.09 16.71 34.66
CA ILE A 59 -11.17 15.78 33.99
C ILE A 59 -11.94 14.87 33.03
N PHE A 60 -13.09 14.37 33.46
CA PHE A 60 -13.99 13.60 32.60
C PHE A 60 -14.32 14.36 31.31
N TRP A 61 -14.80 15.61 31.42
CA TRP A 61 -15.19 16.40 30.25
C TRP A 61 -14.02 16.76 29.33
N VAL A 62 -12.84 17.05 29.89
CA VAL A 62 -11.61 17.27 29.09
C VAL A 62 -11.26 16.01 28.29
N LEU A 63 -11.30 14.83 28.91
CA LEU A 63 -11.02 13.57 28.22
C LEU A 63 -12.06 13.24 27.16
N GLN A 64 -13.36 13.47 27.42
CA GLN A 64 -14.41 13.27 26.41
C GLN A 64 -14.23 14.21 25.21
N ALA A 65 -13.87 15.48 25.45
CA ALA A 65 -13.61 16.44 24.39
C ALA A 65 -12.40 16.02 23.54
N LEU A 66 -11.32 15.56 24.19
CA LEU A 66 -10.14 15.06 23.49
C LEU A 66 -10.43 13.79 22.67
N LEU A 67 -11.17 12.83 23.24
CA LEU A 67 -11.63 11.64 22.52
C LEU A 67 -12.47 12.02 21.30
N MET A 68 -13.42 12.95 21.46
CA MET A 68 -14.26 13.43 20.37
C MET A 68 -13.43 14.05 19.25
N ALA A 69 -12.43 14.87 19.60
CA ALA A 69 -11.52 15.47 18.61
C ALA A 69 -10.73 14.41 17.84
N LEU A 70 -10.19 13.39 18.53
CA LEU A 70 -9.46 12.28 17.91
C LEU A 70 -10.35 11.40 17.03
N ILE A 71 -11.61 11.16 17.44
CA ILE A 71 -12.61 10.44 16.64
C ILE A 71 -12.89 11.20 15.35
N ILE A 72 -13.18 12.50 15.44
CA ILE A 72 -13.43 13.34 14.26
C ILE A 72 -12.22 13.33 13.33
N TYR A 73 -11.01 13.46 13.88
CA TYR A 73 -9.77 13.39 13.10
C TYR A 73 -9.60 12.06 12.37
N ASN A 74 -9.78 10.94 13.05
CA ASN A 74 -9.71 9.62 12.42
C ASN A 74 -10.82 9.42 11.37
N ILE A 75 -12.03 9.93 11.61
CA ILE A 75 -13.13 9.90 10.63
C ILE A 75 -12.74 10.69 9.37
N ILE A 76 -12.19 11.90 9.50
CA ILE A 76 -11.75 12.72 8.36
C ILE A 76 -10.74 11.95 7.50
N ILE A 77 -9.78 11.26 8.14
CA ILE A 77 -8.76 10.48 7.45
C ILE A 77 -9.34 9.23 6.76
N LEU A 78 -10.25 8.52 7.44
CA LEU A 78 -10.70 7.19 7.00
C LEU A 78 -11.92 7.24 6.06
N VAL A 79 -12.74 8.30 6.13
CA VAL A 79 -13.95 8.46 5.29
C VAL A 79 -13.67 8.33 3.80
N PRO A 80 -12.59 8.92 3.22
CA PRO A 80 -12.24 8.74 1.81
C PRO A 80 -12.13 7.28 1.37
N TYR A 81 -11.69 6.40 2.27
CA TYR A 81 -11.50 4.97 2.03
C TYR A 81 -12.75 4.15 2.36
N THR A 82 -13.94 4.76 2.33
CA THR A 82 -15.22 4.07 2.48
C THR A 82 -16.07 4.21 1.22
N THR A 83 -17.03 3.31 1.03
CA THR A 83 -18.00 3.40 -0.07
C THR A 83 -18.96 4.59 0.05
N LEU A 84 -18.93 5.31 1.18
CA LEU A 84 -19.74 6.51 1.40
C LEU A 84 -19.11 7.75 0.77
N TYR A 85 -17.81 7.72 0.49
CA TYR A 85 -17.12 8.84 -0.13
C TYR A 85 -17.54 8.99 -1.59
N LYS A 86 -17.93 10.20 -1.97
CA LYS A 86 -18.37 10.49 -3.33
C LYS A 86 -17.16 10.43 -4.27
N ARG A 87 -17.26 9.61 -5.31
CA ARG A 87 -16.28 9.56 -6.42
C ARG A 87 -16.89 10.16 -7.69
N ASN A 88 -16.04 10.66 -8.58
CA ASN A 88 -16.44 10.90 -9.96
C ASN A 88 -16.91 9.57 -10.59
N LYS A 89 -18.09 9.63 -11.22
CA LYS A 89 -18.72 8.44 -11.82
C LYS A 89 -18.00 8.08 -13.12
N THR A 90 -16.97 7.27 -13.00
CA THR A 90 -16.27 6.68 -14.15
C THR A 90 -17.09 5.62 -14.90
N SER A 91 -18.21 5.15 -14.33
CA SER A 91 -19.06 4.11 -14.93
C SER A 91 -19.77 4.52 -16.23
N GLU A 92 -19.78 5.83 -16.56
CA GLU A 92 -20.44 6.37 -17.76
C GLU A 92 -19.44 6.59 -18.92
N VAL A 93 -18.16 6.35 -18.67
CA VAL A 93 -17.08 6.53 -19.62
C VAL A 93 -17.05 5.38 -20.63
N LYS A 94 -17.04 5.72 -21.92
CA LYS A 94 -16.94 4.70 -22.97
C LYS A 94 -15.53 4.13 -22.96
N LYS A 95 -15.43 2.82 -22.87
CA LYS A 95 -14.15 2.11 -22.88
C LYS A 95 -13.47 2.14 -24.24
N HIS A 96 -12.24 2.66 -24.30
CA HIS A 96 -11.44 2.76 -25.52
C HIS A 96 -10.36 1.67 -25.68
N SER A 97 -10.07 0.90 -24.62
CA SER A 97 -9.13 -0.23 -24.67
C SER A 97 -9.70 -1.48 -24.02
N ARG A 98 -9.13 -2.66 -24.31
CA ARG A 98 -9.47 -3.90 -23.60
C ARG A 98 -9.10 -3.77 -22.10
N SER A 99 -9.83 -4.45 -21.22
CA SER A 99 -9.39 -4.56 -19.82
C SER A 99 -8.02 -5.19 -19.73
N ILE A 100 -7.26 -4.73 -18.76
CA ILE A 100 -6.04 -5.34 -18.26
C ILE A 100 -6.30 -5.74 -16.82
N SER A 101 -5.76 -6.88 -16.42
CA SER A 101 -5.84 -7.40 -15.06
C SER A 101 -4.45 -7.63 -14.48
N ILE A 102 -4.26 -7.19 -13.24
CA ILE A 102 -3.03 -7.35 -12.46
C ILE A 102 -3.36 -8.11 -11.19
N LEU A 103 -2.60 -9.16 -10.93
CA LEU A 103 -2.53 -9.86 -9.65
C LEU A 103 -1.20 -9.52 -8.98
N SER A 104 -1.26 -8.90 -7.81
CA SER A 104 -0.09 -8.60 -6.97
C SER A 104 -0.19 -9.39 -5.67
N ALA A 105 0.87 -10.09 -5.29
CA ALA A 105 0.88 -10.91 -4.08
C ALA A 105 2.23 -10.87 -3.37
N ASN A 106 2.25 -10.40 -2.12
CA ASN A 106 3.30 -10.80 -1.19
C ASN A 106 3.08 -12.28 -0.85
N VAL A 107 4.05 -13.13 -1.20
CA VAL A 107 3.87 -14.60 -1.14
C VAL A 107 4.22 -15.19 0.23
N TYR A 108 4.80 -14.36 1.12
CA TYR A 108 5.48 -14.75 2.35
C TYR A 108 6.63 -15.72 2.06
N GLN A 109 7.89 -15.27 2.17
CA GLN A 109 9.03 -16.06 1.65
C GLN A 109 9.08 -17.50 2.18
N PHE A 110 8.72 -17.71 3.46
CA PHE A 110 8.74 -19.00 4.14
C PHE A 110 7.55 -19.91 3.80
N ASN A 111 6.54 -19.41 3.09
CA ASN A 111 5.40 -20.21 2.66
C ASN A 111 5.80 -21.21 1.57
N THR A 112 5.62 -22.50 1.86
CA THR A 112 5.92 -23.59 0.92
C THR A 112 4.68 -24.07 0.15
N ASN A 113 3.51 -23.47 0.34
CA ASN A 113 2.25 -23.89 -0.32
C ASN A 113 2.11 -23.26 -1.71
N TYR A 114 3.13 -23.40 -2.56
CA TYR A 114 3.20 -22.75 -3.89
C TYR A 114 1.97 -22.98 -4.78
N HIS A 115 1.36 -24.17 -4.68
CA HIS A 115 0.18 -24.56 -5.46
C HIS A 115 -1.01 -23.62 -5.25
N GLU A 116 -1.22 -23.06 -4.06
CA GLU A 116 -2.35 -22.16 -3.78
C GLU A 116 -2.31 -20.90 -4.64
N LEU A 117 -1.10 -20.33 -4.83
CA LEU A 117 -0.91 -19.18 -5.72
C LEU A 117 -1.08 -19.59 -7.19
N LEU A 118 -0.53 -20.73 -7.60
CA LEU A 118 -0.64 -21.22 -8.99
C LEU A 118 -2.10 -21.51 -9.37
N GLU A 119 -2.87 -22.14 -8.48
CA GLU A 119 -4.30 -22.37 -8.67
C GLU A 119 -5.07 -21.05 -8.74
N LEU A 120 -4.72 -20.07 -7.90
CA LEU A 120 -5.34 -18.75 -7.96
C LEU A 120 -5.03 -18.03 -9.28
N ILE A 121 -3.79 -18.09 -9.75
CA ILE A 121 -3.40 -17.52 -11.06
C ILE A 121 -4.19 -18.20 -12.19
N ALA A 122 -4.34 -19.52 -12.16
CA ALA A 122 -5.12 -20.25 -13.15
C ALA A 122 -6.63 -19.94 -13.08
N GLU A 123 -7.18 -19.72 -11.87
CA GLU A 123 -8.57 -19.33 -11.64
C GLU A 123 -8.88 -17.93 -12.17
N VAL A 124 -7.98 -16.98 -11.90
CA VAL A 124 -8.16 -15.55 -12.19
C VAL A 124 -7.74 -15.22 -13.63
N ASP A 125 -6.77 -15.95 -14.17
CA ASP A 125 -6.14 -15.75 -15.49
C ASP A 125 -5.71 -14.28 -15.74
N PRO A 126 -4.88 -13.67 -14.86
CA PRO A 126 -4.52 -12.27 -14.99
C PRO A 126 -3.61 -12.00 -16.19
N ASP A 127 -3.54 -10.76 -16.67
CA ASP A 127 -2.61 -10.35 -17.74
C ASP A 127 -1.17 -10.12 -17.21
N VAL A 128 -1.06 -9.73 -15.94
CA VAL A 128 0.20 -9.49 -15.21
C VAL A 128 0.13 -10.16 -13.84
N VAL A 129 1.21 -10.84 -13.46
CA VAL A 129 1.46 -11.36 -12.11
C VAL A 129 2.70 -10.68 -11.54
N LEU A 130 2.56 -10.06 -10.37
CA LEU A 130 3.66 -9.52 -9.57
C LEU A 130 3.70 -10.28 -8.24
N THR A 131 4.87 -10.81 -7.88
CA THR A 131 5.08 -11.40 -6.56
C THR A 131 6.20 -10.68 -5.82
N MET A 132 6.01 -10.48 -4.52
CA MET A 132 6.97 -9.92 -3.57
C MET A 132 7.32 -11.00 -2.53
N GLU A 133 8.41 -10.85 -1.79
CA GLU A 133 9.01 -11.89 -0.93
C GLU A 133 9.30 -13.22 -1.64
N SER A 134 9.63 -13.15 -2.92
CA SER A 134 9.85 -14.35 -3.72
C SER A 134 11.34 -14.65 -3.88
N ASN A 135 11.77 -15.79 -3.36
CA ASN A 135 13.15 -16.29 -3.48
C ASN A 135 13.32 -17.30 -4.64
N LYS A 136 14.45 -18.01 -4.66
CA LYS A 136 14.74 -19.03 -5.69
C LYS A 136 13.79 -20.22 -5.67
N ASP A 137 13.27 -20.61 -4.50
CA ASP A 137 12.32 -21.72 -4.40
C ASP A 137 10.98 -21.34 -5.04
N TRP A 138 10.53 -20.11 -4.82
CA TRP A 138 9.38 -19.54 -5.52
C TRP A 138 9.61 -19.44 -7.03
N GLU A 139 10.80 -19.04 -7.48
CA GLU A 139 11.16 -19.04 -8.92
C GLU A 139 11.02 -20.45 -9.52
N GLN A 140 11.54 -21.47 -8.84
CA GLN A 140 11.48 -22.85 -9.33
C GLN A 140 10.03 -23.39 -9.33
N ALA A 141 9.24 -23.07 -8.32
CA ALA A 141 7.84 -23.47 -8.24
C ALA A 141 6.97 -22.79 -9.31
N MET A 142 7.25 -21.52 -9.63
CA MET A 142 6.49 -20.73 -10.61
C MET A 142 6.92 -20.94 -12.06
N LYS A 143 7.98 -21.71 -12.32
CA LYS A 143 8.53 -21.95 -13.66
C LYS A 143 7.50 -22.38 -14.72
N GLY A 144 6.44 -23.09 -14.32
CA GLY A 144 5.36 -23.48 -15.24
C GLY A 144 4.62 -22.30 -15.87
N LEU A 145 4.56 -21.15 -15.18
CA LEU A 145 3.90 -19.93 -15.67
C LEU A 145 4.62 -19.33 -16.88
N GLU A 146 5.91 -19.58 -17.06
CA GLU A 146 6.71 -19.02 -18.16
C GLU A 146 6.17 -19.42 -19.55
N GLN A 147 5.41 -20.53 -19.63
CA GLN A 147 4.74 -20.95 -20.86
C GLN A 147 3.58 -20.00 -21.25
N ASP A 148 2.77 -19.59 -20.28
CA ASP A 148 1.59 -18.74 -20.51
C ASP A 148 1.90 -17.24 -20.36
N TYR A 149 3.01 -16.92 -19.68
CA TYR A 149 3.51 -15.58 -19.42
C TYR A 149 4.96 -15.45 -19.92
N PRO A 150 5.19 -15.37 -21.24
CA PRO A 150 6.52 -15.48 -21.83
C PRO A 150 7.42 -14.26 -21.57
N ASN A 151 6.89 -13.14 -21.10
CA ASN A 151 7.68 -11.97 -20.72
C ASN A 151 7.77 -11.91 -19.20
N PHE A 152 8.96 -12.11 -18.65
CA PHE A 152 9.15 -12.13 -17.21
C PHE A 152 10.50 -11.56 -16.78
N LYS A 153 10.55 -11.11 -15.52
CA LYS A 153 11.78 -10.70 -14.84
C LYS A 153 11.71 -11.23 -13.42
N LYS A 154 12.74 -11.97 -13.02
CA LYS A 154 12.82 -12.62 -11.71
C LYS A 154 14.04 -12.10 -10.98
N VAL A 155 13.84 -11.65 -9.74
CA VAL A 155 14.89 -11.24 -8.81
C VAL A 155 14.65 -12.02 -7.53
N GLY A 156 15.08 -13.28 -7.50
CA GLY A 156 14.99 -14.12 -6.31
C GLY A 156 16.06 -13.73 -5.30
N LEU A 157 15.64 -13.22 -4.14
CA LEU A 157 16.52 -12.90 -3.01
C LEU A 157 16.09 -13.74 -1.80
N GLU A 158 17.03 -14.03 -0.89
CA GLU A 158 16.77 -14.82 0.33
C GLU A 158 16.46 -13.93 1.55
N ASN A 159 16.44 -12.61 1.37
CA ASN A 159 16.29 -11.59 2.41
C ASN A 159 14.89 -10.95 2.44
N THR A 160 13.85 -11.68 2.04
CA THR A 160 12.44 -11.21 1.91
C THR A 160 12.19 -10.08 0.90
N TYR A 161 13.20 -9.46 0.27
CA TYR A 161 12.96 -8.39 -0.72
C TYR A 161 12.92 -8.86 -2.18
N GLY A 162 12.93 -10.19 -2.41
CA GLY A 162 12.86 -10.77 -3.74
C GLY A 162 11.53 -10.48 -4.45
N MET A 163 11.58 -10.30 -5.78
CA MET A 163 10.42 -9.92 -6.59
C MET A 163 10.41 -10.64 -7.94
N HIS A 164 9.24 -11.14 -8.35
CA HIS A 164 9.05 -11.68 -9.70
C HIS A 164 7.91 -10.96 -10.43
N PHE A 165 8.11 -10.75 -11.73
CA PHE A 165 7.14 -10.17 -12.64
C PHE A 165 6.94 -11.10 -13.83
N TYR A 166 5.68 -11.40 -14.17
CA TYR A 166 5.29 -12.20 -15.32
C TYR A 166 4.16 -11.51 -16.07
N THR A 167 4.20 -11.50 -17.40
CA THR A 167 3.12 -10.96 -18.23
C THR A 167 3.01 -11.67 -19.58
N ARG A 168 1.77 -11.77 -20.06
CA ARG A 168 1.45 -12.16 -21.45
C ARG A 168 1.35 -10.98 -22.40
N LEU A 169 1.33 -9.75 -21.87
CA LEU A 169 1.27 -8.54 -22.67
C LEU A 169 2.59 -8.33 -23.41
N LYS A 170 2.49 -7.61 -24.54
CA LYS A 170 3.67 -7.23 -25.31
C LYS A 170 4.51 -6.28 -24.46
N THR A 171 5.75 -6.68 -24.22
CA THR A 171 6.69 -5.95 -23.37
C THR A 171 7.70 -5.21 -24.24
N ARG A 172 7.75 -3.88 -24.10
CA ARG A 172 8.71 -3.03 -24.83
C ARG A 172 10.02 -2.87 -24.09
N LYS A 173 9.94 -2.79 -22.77
CA LYS A 173 11.06 -2.63 -21.85
C LYS A 173 10.69 -3.31 -20.53
N LEU A 174 11.66 -3.99 -19.95
CA LEU A 174 11.53 -4.63 -18.66
C LEU A 174 12.88 -4.55 -17.95
N LYS A 175 12.96 -3.78 -16.89
CA LYS A 175 14.20 -3.59 -16.13
C LYS A 175 13.94 -3.63 -14.62
N VAL A 176 15.02 -3.85 -13.89
CA VAL A 176 15.07 -3.74 -12.43
C VAL A 176 15.83 -2.47 -12.13
N ASN A 177 15.31 -1.68 -11.20
CA ASN A 177 15.94 -0.52 -10.62
C ASN A 177 16.26 -0.83 -9.15
N TYR A 178 17.27 -0.15 -8.63
CA TYR A 178 17.65 -0.13 -7.22
C TYR A 178 17.77 1.35 -6.89
N PHE A 179 16.76 1.94 -6.25
CA PHE A 179 16.72 3.40 -6.06
C PHE A 179 17.44 3.80 -4.77
N THR A 180 17.19 3.07 -3.69
CA THR A 180 17.80 3.35 -2.39
C THR A 180 18.96 2.41 -2.06
N ALA A 181 18.80 1.10 -2.27
CA ALA A 181 19.82 0.09 -1.95
C ALA A 181 19.85 -1.05 -2.98
N ASP A 182 21.01 -1.70 -3.15
CA ASP A 182 21.25 -2.76 -4.14
C ASP A 182 20.48 -4.07 -3.84
N ASP A 183 19.90 -4.19 -2.66
CA ASP A 183 19.10 -5.32 -2.20
C ASP A 183 17.59 -5.04 -2.16
N LEU A 184 17.17 -3.86 -2.62
CA LEU A 184 15.77 -3.44 -2.72
C LEU A 184 15.36 -3.27 -4.20
N PRO A 185 14.94 -4.34 -4.88
CA PRO A 185 14.60 -4.28 -6.29
C PRO A 185 13.21 -3.65 -6.53
N SER A 186 13.14 -2.76 -7.52
CA SER A 186 11.89 -2.29 -8.13
C SER A 186 11.81 -2.66 -9.61
N ILE A 187 10.71 -3.26 -10.04
CA ILE A 187 10.52 -3.67 -11.44
C ILE A 187 9.81 -2.57 -12.22
N GLU A 188 10.39 -2.10 -13.33
CA GLU A 188 9.77 -1.19 -14.30
C GLU A 188 9.49 -1.94 -15.61
N ALA A 189 8.23 -1.96 -16.05
CA ALA A 189 7.79 -2.61 -17.26
C ALA A 189 6.97 -1.67 -18.16
N GLU A 190 7.42 -1.43 -19.40
CA GLU A 190 6.64 -0.73 -20.43
C GLU A 190 5.84 -1.77 -21.23
N LEU A 191 4.53 -1.76 -21.06
CA LEU A 191 3.60 -2.77 -21.57
C LEU A 191 2.68 -2.19 -22.64
N GLU A 192 2.26 -3.05 -23.57
CA GLU A 192 1.34 -2.73 -24.65
C GLU A 192 0.20 -3.76 -24.67
N THR A 193 -1.04 -3.27 -24.62
CA THR A 193 -2.25 -4.07 -24.76
C THR A 193 -2.41 -4.59 -26.20
N GLU A 194 -3.24 -5.61 -26.40
CA GLU A 194 -3.61 -6.09 -27.75
C GLU A 194 -4.20 -4.99 -28.64
N GLY A 195 -4.86 -3.99 -28.04
CA GLY A 195 -5.43 -2.82 -28.73
C GLY A 195 -4.41 -1.71 -29.02
N GLY A 196 -3.14 -1.88 -28.64
CA GLY A 196 -2.07 -0.91 -28.89
C GLY A 196 -1.93 0.20 -27.84
N SER A 197 -2.83 0.30 -26.87
CA SER A 197 -2.65 1.18 -25.69
C SER A 197 -1.42 0.74 -24.90
N LYS A 198 -0.62 1.72 -24.48
CA LYS A 198 0.62 1.55 -23.73
C LYS A 198 0.50 2.12 -22.33
N PHE A 199 1.16 1.48 -21.38
CA PHE A 199 1.32 1.97 -20.02
C PHE A 199 2.63 1.47 -19.42
N THR A 200 3.09 2.14 -18.38
CA THR A 200 4.24 1.71 -17.59
C THR A 200 3.76 1.19 -16.25
N LEU A 201 4.31 0.05 -15.82
CA LEU A 201 4.06 -0.53 -14.50
C LEU A 201 5.34 -0.44 -13.66
N PHE A 202 5.21 0.02 -12.42
CA PHE A 202 6.23 -0.10 -11.38
C PHE A 202 5.77 -1.06 -10.29
N GLY A 203 6.57 -2.09 -10.04
CA GLY A 203 6.47 -3.00 -8.90
C GLY A 203 7.36 -2.52 -7.77
N VAL A 204 6.82 -2.39 -6.55
CA VAL A 204 7.57 -1.90 -5.37
C VAL A 204 7.39 -2.81 -4.17
N HIS A 205 8.45 -2.94 -3.37
CA HIS A 205 8.43 -3.63 -2.08
C HIS A 205 9.53 -3.09 -1.16
N PRO A 206 9.38 -1.85 -0.64
CA PRO A 206 10.33 -1.30 0.30
C PRO A 206 10.30 -2.02 1.66
N PRO A 207 11.35 -1.90 2.49
CA PRO A 207 11.42 -2.55 3.79
C PRO A 207 10.41 -1.96 4.80
N PRO A 208 9.81 -2.75 5.70
CA PRO A 208 8.96 -2.23 6.76
C PRO A 208 9.76 -1.68 7.93
N PRO A 209 9.35 -0.54 8.54
CA PRO A 209 9.83 -0.17 9.86
C PRO A 209 9.22 -1.12 10.90
N SER A 210 10.02 -2.06 11.40
CA SER A 210 9.59 -3.06 12.36
C SER A 210 10.74 -3.44 13.30
N PRO A 211 10.44 -3.86 14.56
CA PRO A 211 11.48 -4.30 15.50
C PRO A 211 12.34 -5.48 15.00
N THR A 212 11.88 -6.19 13.97
CA THR A 212 12.49 -7.40 13.43
C THR A 212 13.23 -7.17 12.12
N GLU A 213 13.01 -6.03 11.46
CA GLU A 213 13.60 -5.73 10.14
C GLU A 213 14.34 -4.39 10.18
N GLU A 214 13.63 -3.26 10.34
CA GLU A 214 14.23 -1.92 10.34
C GLU A 214 13.77 -1.06 11.53
N ASP A 215 14.71 -0.43 12.24
CA ASP A 215 14.41 0.45 13.38
C ASP A 215 13.59 1.69 12.99
N ASN A 216 13.73 2.15 11.74
CA ASN A 216 13.10 3.38 11.25
C ASN A 216 12.59 3.23 9.80
N SER A 217 11.85 4.23 9.34
CA SER A 217 11.21 4.20 8.01
C SER A 217 11.98 4.89 6.88
N LYS A 218 13.22 5.31 7.08
CA LYS A 218 13.92 6.18 6.12
C LYS A 218 14.13 5.53 4.76
N GLU A 219 14.68 4.31 4.72
CA GLU A 219 14.90 3.61 3.45
C GLU A 219 13.59 3.34 2.74
N ARG A 220 12.55 2.92 3.48
CA ARG A 220 11.22 2.72 2.93
C ARG A 220 10.69 3.98 2.26
N ASP A 221 10.76 5.09 2.98
CA ASP A 221 10.22 6.36 2.52
C ASP A 221 11.04 6.89 1.31
N ALA A 222 12.37 6.74 1.33
CA ALA A 222 13.24 7.11 0.22
C ALA A 222 13.01 6.27 -1.04
N GLU A 223 12.84 4.95 -0.91
CA GLU A 223 12.57 4.06 -2.05
C GLU A 223 11.25 4.44 -2.73
N LEU A 224 10.19 4.63 -1.94
CA LEU A 224 8.89 5.06 -2.46
C LEU A 224 8.96 6.44 -3.13
N LEU A 225 9.56 7.43 -2.48
CA LEU A 225 9.65 8.78 -3.03
C LEU A 225 10.56 8.86 -4.27
N SER A 226 11.59 8.01 -4.35
CA SER A 226 12.42 7.88 -5.56
C SER A 226 11.63 7.30 -6.72
N VAL A 227 10.79 6.28 -6.47
CA VAL A 227 9.84 5.77 -7.47
C VAL A 227 8.85 6.87 -7.87
N ALA A 228 8.33 7.66 -6.93
CA ALA A 228 7.40 8.75 -7.23
C ALA A 228 8.01 9.79 -8.17
N ARG A 229 9.27 10.18 -7.96
CA ARG A 229 10.01 11.06 -8.89
C ARG A 229 10.17 10.42 -10.27
N LYS A 230 10.49 9.12 -10.32
CA LYS A 230 10.61 8.38 -11.58
C LYS A 230 9.29 8.31 -12.35
N VAL A 231 8.17 8.15 -11.64
CA VAL A 231 6.83 8.18 -12.21
C VAL A 231 6.54 9.54 -12.82
N GLN A 232 6.84 10.64 -12.12
CA GLN A 232 6.63 12.00 -12.62
C GLN A 232 7.40 12.28 -13.92
N GLU A 233 8.58 11.69 -14.11
CA GLU A 233 9.34 11.78 -15.35
C GLU A 233 8.81 10.87 -16.49
N THR A 234 7.97 9.91 -16.16
CA THR A 234 7.49 8.87 -17.08
C THR A 234 6.30 9.39 -17.89
N LYS A 235 6.38 9.28 -19.21
CA LYS A 235 5.31 9.77 -20.11
C LYS A 235 4.22 8.72 -20.31
N GLY A 236 2.97 9.18 -20.27
CA GLY A 236 1.78 8.36 -20.55
C GLY A 236 1.27 7.64 -19.31
N PRO A 237 0.35 6.67 -19.48
CA PRO A 237 -0.32 6.02 -18.37
C PRO A 237 0.65 5.23 -17.49
N VAL A 238 0.53 5.39 -16.18
CA VAL A 238 1.39 4.67 -15.21
C VAL A 238 0.53 3.98 -14.17
N VAL A 239 0.92 2.75 -13.82
CA VAL A 239 0.46 2.00 -12.65
C VAL A 239 1.65 1.80 -11.71
N VAL A 240 1.45 2.02 -10.42
CA VAL A 240 2.37 1.55 -9.37
C VAL A 240 1.61 0.58 -8.49
N VAL A 241 2.19 -0.59 -8.23
CA VAL A 241 1.54 -1.64 -7.44
C VAL A 241 2.58 -2.42 -6.66
N GLY A 242 2.22 -2.90 -5.48
CA GLY A 242 3.07 -3.73 -4.65
C GLY A 242 2.75 -3.56 -3.18
N ASP A 243 3.63 -4.07 -2.34
CA ASP A 243 3.51 -3.97 -0.89
C ASP A 243 4.34 -2.79 -0.40
N PHE A 244 3.69 -1.71 -0.02
CA PHE A 244 4.35 -0.46 0.37
C PHE A 244 4.85 -0.51 1.82
N ASN A 245 4.54 -1.58 2.57
CA ASN A 245 4.80 -1.67 4.00
C ASN A 245 4.34 -0.42 4.77
N ASN A 246 3.25 0.19 4.26
CA ASN A 246 2.65 1.39 4.80
C ASN A 246 1.20 1.52 4.33
N VAL A 247 0.38 2.16 5.17
CA VAL A 247 -1.05 2.36 4.89
C VAL A 247 -1.29 3.61 4.04
N ALA A 248 -2.37 3.57 3.24
CA ALA A 248 -2.76 4.65 2.31
C ALA A 248 -2.71 6.08 2.88
N TRP A 249 -3.12 6.19 4.14
CA TRP A 249 -3.29 7.46 4.85
C TRP A 249 -2.07 7.85 5.70
N ALA A 250 -0.99 7.08 5.65
CA ALA A 250 0.24 7.47 6.29
C ALA A 250 0.90 8.62 5.53
N LYS A 251 1.70 9.41 6.25
CA LYS A 251 2.35 10.62 5.69
C LYS A 251 3.16 10.33 4.42
N SER A 252 4.01 9.29 4.42
CA SER A 252 4.84 8.99 3.24
C SER A 252 4.03 8.44 2.06
N SER A 253 2.92 7.73 2.29
CA SER A 253 2.01 7.34 1.21
C SER A 253 1.26 8.53 0.60
N ILE A 254 0.91 9.54 1.42
CA ILE A 254 0.35 10.81 0.92
C ILE A 254 1.39 11.58 0.12
N LEU A 255 2.63 11.70 0.62
CA LEU A 255 3.73 12.34 -0.10
C LEU A 255 4.05 11.61 -1.42
N PHE A 256 4.07 10.28 -1.41
CA PHE A 256 4.21 9.46 -2.62
C PHE A 256 3.15 9.82 -3.66
N ARG A 257 1.87 9.80 -3.26
CA ARG A 257 0.74 10.13 -4.14
C ARG A 257 0.86 11.54 -4.72
N LYS A 258 1.16 12.52 -3.87
CA LYS A 258 1.31 13.94 -4.28
C LYS A 258 2.51 14.18 -5.19
N THR A 259 3.65 13.53 -4.90
CA THR A 259 4.89 13.65 -5.69
C THR A 259 4.76 13.00 -7.07
N SER A 260 4.07 11.86 -7.13
CA SER A 260 3.86 11.10 -8.36
C SER A 260 2.66 11.57 -9.19
N GLU A 261 1.82 12.45 -8.64
CA GLU A 261 0.55 12.90 -9.23
C GLU A 261 -0.38 11.74 -9.59
N LEU A 262 -0.32 10.64 -8.82
CA LEU A 262 -1.16 9.47 -9.03
C LEU A 262 -2.43 9.51 -8.17
N ILE A 263 -3.39 8.69 -8.56
CA ILE A 263 -4.69 8.51 -7.91
C ILE A 263 -4.70 7.21 -7.13
N ASP A 264 -5.22 7.25 -5.91
CA ASP A 264 -5.51 6.06 -5.12
C ASP A 264 -6.90 5.51 -5.47
N PRO A 265 -7.01 4.31 -6.08
CA PRO A 265 -8.27 3.74 -6.50
C PRO A 265 -9.17 3.33 -5.31
N ARG A 266 -8.63 3.25 -4.09
CA ARG A 266 -9.41 2.93 -2.87
C ARG A 266 -10.36 4.04 -2.46
N ILE A 267 -10.07 5.28 -2.87
CA ILE A 267 -10.93 6.41 -2.58
C ILE A 267 -12.33 6.14 -3.17
N GLY A 268 -13.34 6.09 -2.30
CA GLY A 268 -14.72 5.73 -2.64
C GLY A 268 -14.99 4.24 -2.89
N ARG A 269 -14.00 3.33 -2.73
CA ARG A 269 -14.16 1.88 -2.93
C ARG A 269 -14.05 1.05 -1.64
N GLY A 270 -13.30 1.51 -0.66
CA GLY A 270 -13.08 0.76 0.58
C GLY A 270 -11.60 0.68 0.97
N PHE A 271 -11.30 0.18 2.17
CA PHE A 271 -9.92 0.04 2.64
C PHE A 271 -9.09 -0.95 1.81
N VAL A 272 -9.71 -2.03 1.32
CA VAL A 272 -9.03 -3.14 0.60
C VAL A 272 -7.83 -3.68 1.39
N SER A 273 -8.10 -4.11 2.63
CA SER A 273 -7.07 -4.56 3.58
C SER A 273 -6.50 -5.93 3.20
N THR A 274 -5.17 -6.03 3.17
CA THR A 274 -4.40 -7.22 2.75
C THR A 274 -3.70 -7.94 3.91
N PHE A 275 -3.12 -7.22 4.87
CA PHE A 275 -2.34 -7.79 5.97
C PHE A 275 -2.91 -7.43 7.36
N HIS A 276 -2.95 -8.32 8.35
CA HIS A 276 -2.59 -9.73 8.26
C HIS A 276 -3.80 -10.55 7.80
N ALA A 277 -3.57 -11.49 6.87
CA ALA A 277 -4.60 -12.24 6.16
C ALA A 277 -5.44 -13.12 7.11
N SER A 278 -4.81 -13.74 8.11
CA SER A 278 -5.47 -14.55 9.15
C SER A 278 -6.36 -13.76 10.13
N TYR A 279 -6.11 -12.46 10.34
CA TYR A 279 -6.80 -11.65 11.36
C TYR A 279 -7.74 -10.62 10.75
N ARG A 280 -8.91 -11.04 10.27
CA ARG A 280 -9.87 -10.19 9.54
C ARG A 280 -10.21 -8.85 10.22
N LEU A 281 -10.30 -8.80 11.55
CA LEU A 281 -10.65 -7.57 12.29
C LEU A 281 -9.45 -6.65 12.56
N LEU A 282 -8.22 -7.18 12.47
CA LEU A 282 -6.98 -6.43 12.70
C LEU A 282 -6.25 -6.10 11.39
N ARG A 283 -6.91 -6.35 10.25
CA ARG A 283 -6.32 -6.20 8.93
C ARG A 283 -6.29 -4.75 8.46
N PHE A 284 -5.19 -4.35 7.86
CA PHE A 284 -4.92 -3.06 7.26
C PHE A 284 -4.41 -3.18 5.81
N PRO A 285 -4.49 -2.11 5.00
CA PRO A 285 -4.13 -2.14 3.59
C PRO A 285 -2.70 -1.63 3.35
N ILE A 286 -1.75 -2.54 3.19
CA ILE A 286 -0.34 -2.21 2.92
C ILE A 286 0.11 -2.56 1.49
N ASP A 287 -0.61 -3.46 0.82
CA ASP A 287 -0.51 -3.59 -0.63
C ASP A 287 -1.33 -2.49 -1.30
N LEU A 288 -0.66 -1.58 -2.00
CA LEU A 288 -1.27 -0.42 -2.61
C LEU A 288 -1.21 -0.49 -4.13
N PHE A 289 -2.10 0.27 -4.75
CA PHE A 289 -2.17 0.48 -6.18
C PHE A 289 -2.37 1.96 -6.41
N PHE A 290 -1.63 2.56 -7.33
CA PHE A 290 -1.80 3.95 -7.73
C PHE A 290 -1.76 4.04 -9.26
N HIS A 291 -2.48 4.99 -9.82
CA HIS A 291 -2.53 5.13 -11.28
C HIS A 291 -2.70 6.57 -11.76
N THR A 292 -2.31 6.85 -13.00
CA THR A 292 -2.56 8.14 -13.64
C THR A 292 -4.04 8.30 -14.02
N THR A 293 -4.42 9.51 -14.40
CA THR A 293 -5.78 9.90 -14.84
C THR A 293 -6.29 9.15 -16.07
N ASP A 294 -5.40 8.58 -16.89
CA ASP A 294 -5.80 7.78 -18.06
C ASP A 294 -6.31 6.37 -17.70
N ILE A 295 -6.17 5.93 -16.44
CA ILE A 295 -6.48 4.57 -16.01
C ILE A 295 -7.77 4.52 -15.21
N PHE A 296 -8.72 3.73 -15.71
CA PHE A 296 -10.06 3.61 -15.18
C PHE A 296 -10.27 2.23 -14.57
N ILE A 297 -10.46 2.18 -13.26
CA ILE A 297 -10.59 0.93 -12.48
C ILE A 297 -12.01 0.36 -12.56
N GLU A 298 -12.12 -0.86 -13.08
CA GLU A 298 -13.33 -1.68 -13.16
C GLU A 298 -13.52 -2.54 -11.91
N GLU A 299 -12.48 -3.23 -11.46
CA GLU A 299 -12.48 -4.05 -10.25
C GLU A 299 -11.24 -3.76 -9.42
N PHE A 300 -11.39 -3.67 -8.10
CA PHE A 300 -10.29 -3.50 -7.16
C PHE A 300 -10.64 -4.15 -5.84
N LYS A 301 -10.00 -5.28 -5.53
CA LYS A 301 -10.39 -6.16 -4.41
C LYS A 301 -9.23 -7.04 -3.97
N THR A 302 -9.34 -7.58 -2.76
CA THR A 302 -8.50 -8.71 -2.34
C THR A 302 -9.10 -10.04 -2.79
N LEU A 303 -8.25 -11.04 -2.99
CA LEU A 303 -8.64 -12.40 -3.34
C LEU A 303 -8.55 -13.34 -2.14
N ARG A 304 -8.80 -14.64 -2.38
CA ARG A 304 -8.73 -15.68 -1.36
C ARG A 304 -7.31 -15.81 -0.80
N HIS A 305 -7.24 -16.26 0.46
CA HIS A 305 -5.98 -16.55 1.17
C HIS A 305 -5.17 -17.62 0.42
N ILE A 306 -3.85 -17.41 0.30
CA ILE A 306 -2.91 -18.32 -0.40
C ILE A 306 -1.82 -18.90 0.51
N SER A 307 -2.12 -18.99 1.81
CA SER A 307 -1.18 -19.41 2.86
C SER A 307 -0.03 -18.43 3.13
N SER A 308 -0.11 -17.23 2.53
CA SER A 308 0.65 -16.04 2.90
C SER A 308 -0.07 -15.29 4.04
N ASP A 309 0.68 -14.52 4.82
CA ASP A 309 0.19 -13.52 5.75
C ASP A 309 -0.41 -12.29 5.05
N HIS A 310 -0.26 -12.17 3.74
CA HIS A 310 -0.99 -11.23 2.88
C HIS A 310 -2.11 -11.90 2.08
N LEU A 311 -3.19 -11.13 1.84
CA LEU A 311 -4.16 -11.46 0.79
C LEU A 311 -3.70 -10.87 -0.55
N PRO A 312 -3.77 -11.63 -1.66
CA PRO A 312 -3.45 -11.09 -2.97
C PRO A 312 -4.37 -9.93 -3.37
N LEU A 313 -3.78 -8.88 -3.94
CA LEU A 313 -4.46 -7.71 -4.47
C LEU A 313 -4.75 -7.91 -5.96
N PHE A 314 -6.01 -7.75 -6.36
CA PHE A 314 -6.45 -7.84 -7.75
C PHE A 314 -7.02 -6.50 -8.22
N SER A 315 -6.53 -6.06 -9.38
CA SER A 315 -7.02 -4.88 -10.08
C SER A 315 -7.36 -5.23 -11.52
N LYS A 316 -8.49 -4.71 -12.00
CA LYS A 316 -8.88 -4.76 -13.41
C LYS A 316 -9.23 -3.36 -13.87
N PHE A 317 -8.63 -2.92 -14.95
CA PHE A 317 -8.76 -1.55 -15.43
C PHE A 317 -8.67 -1.47 -16.95
N TYR A 318 -9.01 -0.32 -17.50
CA TYR A 318 -8.77 0.01 -18.90
C TYR A 318 -8.14 1.39 -19.01
N ILE A 319 -7.52 1.65 -20.16
CA ILE A 319 -6.86 2.91 -20.47
C ILE A 319 -7.74 3.71 -21.42
N ASN A 320 -8.00 4.97 -21.06
CA ASN A 320 -8.62 5.97 -21.91
C ASN A 320 -7.74 7.21 -21.95
N TYR A 321 -7.11 7.45 -23.09
CA TYR A 321 -6.42 8.70 -23.37
C TYR A 321 -7.47 9.78 -23.65
N SER A 322 -7.45 10.91 -22.95
CA SER A 322 -8.30 12.09 -23.19
C SER A 322 -9.69 12.06 -22.54
N GLU A 323 -9.74 11.93 -21.21
CA GLU A 323 -10.88 12.41 -20.43
C GLU A 323 -10.37 13.12 -19.16
N ASP A 324 -10.48 14.44 -19.09
CA ASP A 324 -10.09 15.28 -17.93
C ASP A 324 -10.95 14.99 -16.66
N ILE A 325 -11.69 13.87 -16.65
CA ILE A 325 -12.65 13.46 -15.63
C ILE A 325 -11.97 13.19 -14.28
N GLN A 326 -10.73 12.72 -14.31
CA GLN A 326 -9.98 12.35 -13.12
C GLN A 326 -8.95 13.42 -12.70
N GLU A 327 -8.82 14.53 -13.42
CA GLU A 327 -7.82 15.58 -13.09
C GLU A 327 -8.05 16.18 -11.70
N GLU A 328 -9.30 16.36 -11.29
CA GLU A 328 -9.65 16.85 -9.94
C GLU A 328 -9.27 15.87 -8.81
N GLU A 329 -8.94 14.62 -9.14
CA GLU A 329 -8.49 13.61 -8.16
C GLU A 329 -6.98 13.68 -7.89
N ILE A 330 -6.22 14.44 -8.69
CA ILE A 330 -4.80 14.70 -8.47
C ILE A 330 -4.65 15.70 -7.32
N GLU A 331 -3.83 15.34 -6.34
CA GLU A 331 -3.35 16.26 -5.31
C GLU A 331 -1.89 16.58 -5.59
N SER A 332 -1.51 17.85 -5.50
CA SER A 332 -0.12 18.28 -5.66
C SER A 332 0.53 18.53 -4.29
N LEU A 333 1.86 18.57 -4.29
CA LEU A 333 2.65 18.98 -3.13
C LEU A 333 2.35 20.45 -2.77
N GLU A 334 2.27 20.71 -1.47
CA GLU A 334 2.15 22.05 -0.90
C GLU A 334 3.54 22.71 -0.77
N GLU A 335 3.57 24.02 -0.53
CA GLU A 335 4.82 24.77 -0.30
C GLU A 335 5.62 24.16 0.85
N GLY A 336 6.92 23.92 0.63
CA GLY A 336 7.82 23.24 1.57
C GLY A 336 7.82 21.71 1.48
N GLN A 337 6.77 21.07 0.95
CA GLN A 337 6.76 19.60 0.81
C GLN A 337 7.73 19.08 -0.24
N HIS A 338 8.13 19.92 -1.21
CA HIS A 338 9.17 19.56 -2.16
C HIS A 338 10.54 19.36 -1.48
N GLU A 339 10.91 20.28 -0.59
CA GLU A 339 12.16 20.20 0.18
C GLU A 339 12.12 19.00 1.12
N GLU A 340 10.99 18.77 1.80
CA GLU A 340 10.77 17.59 2.63
C GLU A 340 10.96 16.28 1.86
N VAL A 341 10.41 16.18 0.64
CA VAL A 341 10.58 14.99 -0.20
C VAL A 341 12.05 14.77 -0.56
N ASP A 342 12.77 15.83 -0.92
CA ASP A 342 14.19 15.72 -1.29
C ASP A 342 15.05 15.35 -0.08
N GLU A 343 14.78 15.93 1.10
CA GLU A 343 15.43 15.56 2.36
C GLU A 343 15.18 14.10 2.73
N MET A 344 13.93 13.63 2.65
CA MET A 344 13.58 12.23 2.97
C MET A 344 14.26 11.23 2.03
N ILE A 345 14.35 11.55 0.73
CA ILE A 345 15.10 10.72 -0.23
C ILE A 345 16.58 10.68 0.14
N GLU A 346 17.20 11.83 0.40
CA GLU A 346 18.61 11.91 0.76
C GLU A 346 18.94 11.18 2.06
N GLU A 347 18.09 11.29 3.07
CA GLU A 347 18.27 10.62 4.36
C GLU A 347 18.19 9.10 4.23
N GLY A 348 17.20 8.58 3.48
CA GLY A 348 17.09 7.13 3.29
C GLY A 348 18.17 6.54 2.39
N ILE A 349 18.69 7.28 1.40
CA ILE A 349 19.85 6.82 0.61
C ILE A 349 21.13 6.76 1.46
N LYS A 350 21.26 7.62 2.48
CA LYS A 350 22.41 7.65 3.40
C LYS A 350 22.25 6.68 4.57
N GLU A 351 21.07 6.10 4.77
CA GLU A 351 20.83 5.16 5.85
C GLU A 351 21.58 3.87 5.55
N GLU A 352 22.39 3.41 6.51
CA GLU A 352 23.08 2.12 6.43
C GLU A 352 22.26 1.12 7.25
N SER A 353 21.56 0.21 6.56
CA SER A 353 20.88 -0.91 7.22
C SER A 353 21.74 -2.17 7.21
N ASP A 354 21.71 -2.91 8.33
CA ASP A 354 22.39 -4.21 8.51
C ASP A 354 21.44 -5.36 8.17
N ARG A 355 20.77 -5.27 7.01
CA ARG A 355 19.84 -6.31 6.53
C ARG A 355 20.58 -7.63 6.33
N PRO A 356 20.05 -8.76 6.83
CA PRO A 356 20.68 -10.04 6.63
C PRO A 356 20.58 -10.46 5.15
N GLU A 357 21.65 -11.03 4.60
CA GLU A 357 21.63 -11.62 3.24
C GLU A 357 20.61 -12.77 3.12
N ILE A 358 20.27 -13.41 4.24
CA ILE A 358 19.33 -14.52 4.36
C ILE A 358 18.41 -14.25 5.55
N ALA A 359 17.12 -14.10 5.29
CA ALA A 359 16.10 -13.92 6.31
C ALA A 359 15.85 -15.20 7.11
N THR A 360 15.44 -15.02 8.36
CA THR A 360 15.03 -16.10 9.27
C THR A 360 13.61 -15.85 9.74
N GLU A 361 12.82 -16.92 9.86
CA GLU A 361 11.44 -16.88 10.37
C GLU A 361 11.35 -16.45 11.84
#